data_AF-A0A9J9UCI3-F1
#
_entry.id   AF-A0A9J9UCI3-F1
#
_cell.length_a   1.000
_cell.length_b   1.000
_cell.length_c   1.000
_cell.angle_alpha   90.00
_cell.angle_beta   90.00
_cell.angle_gamma   90.00
#
_symmetry.space_group_name_H-M   'P 1'
#
loop_
_entity.id
_entity.type
_entity.pdbx_description
1 polymer ?
#
loop_
_entity_poly.entity_id
_entity_poly.type
_entity_poly.pdbx_seq_one_letter_code
_entity_poly.pdbx_strand_id
1 'polypeptide(L)'
;MSQSEAMKKRALRGFTMIELMIVVMVIGVLASVALPAYQTYVKRGRVTEGMLQAALAKQNVADVFFKGSLHPDSEGYGATYVPPTASDNVLGLTTAAPPSYLNSATAVADAIRIDPATGEITIPFSTKVESAGANILVLIPYVGGAGAEVALPDATQIFAPPSDGMKWKCRAAGATSGFAVTPITAPTLPARLAPADCR
;
A
#
# COMPACT_ATOMS: atom_id res chain seq x y z
N MET A 1 68.76 -5.62 39.84
CA MET A 1 67.45 -5.98 39.24
C MET A 1 66.45 -4.92 39.63
N SER A 2 65.57 -4.36 38.81
CA SER A 2 65.40 -4.28 37.36
C SER A 2 64.14 -3.41 37.20
N GLN A 3 64.28 -2.23 36.59
CA GLN A 3 63.26 -1.45 35.87
C GLN A 3 61.93 -1.13 36.58
N SER A 4 61.83 0.10 37.09
CA SER A 4 60.55 0.80 37.24
C SER A 4 60.14 1.30 35.85
N GLU A 5 59.22 0.61 35.18
CA GLU A 5 58.68 1.05 33.89
C GLU A 5 57.82 2.30 34.09
N ALA A 6 58.34 3.45 33.68
CA ALA A 6 57.60 4.69 33.60
C ALA A 6 56.48 4.57 32.54
N MET A 7 55.24 4.47 33.01
CA MET A 7 54.04 4.52 32.16
C MET A 7 54.00 5.85 31.40
N LYS A 8 54.37 5.80 30.12
CA LYS A 8 54.30 6.94 29.19
C LYS A 8 52.83 7.27 28.94
N LYS A 9 52.24 8.16 29.76
CA LYS A 9 50.90 8.71 29.51
C LYS A 9 50.91 9.39 28.14
N ARG A 10 50.36 8.71 27.12
CA ARG A 10 50.06 9.33 25.83
C ARG A 10 49.07 10.45 26.13
N ALA A 11 49.50 11.71 25.99
CA ALA A 11 48.59 12.83 26.05
C ALA A 11 47.55 12.64 24.93
N LEU A 12 46.31 12.37 25.32
CA LEU A 12 45.18 12.34 24.40
C LEU A 12 45.03 13.76 23.85
N ARG A 13 45.47 13.98 22.60
CA ARG A 13 45.14 15.20 21.86
C ARG A 13 43.61 15.20 21.69
N GLY A 14 42.95 16.15 22.34
CA GLY A 14 41.51 16.35 22.20
C GLY A 14 41.15 16.80 20.80
N PHE A 15 39.94 16.47 20.36
CA PHE A 15 39.36 16.95 19.11
C PHE A 15 39.14 18.46 19.18
N THR A 16 39.49 19.20 18.13
CA THR A 16 39.29 20.65 18.12
C THR A 16 37.84 21.02 17.83
N MET A 17 37.34 22.13 18.39
CA MET A 17 36.00 22.65 18.04
C MET A 17 35.88 22.92 16.53
N ILE A 18 36.96 23.35 15.88
CA ILE A 18 36.97 23.63 14.44
C ILE A 18 36.86 22.36 13.58
N GLU A 19 37.52 21.26 13.96
CA GLU A 19 37.34 19.97 13.28
C GLU A 19 35.89 19.50 13.39
N LEU A 20 35.25 19.70 14.54
CA LEU A 20 33.84 19.34 14.73
C LEU A 20 32.92 20.18 13.85
N MET A 21 33.14 21.49 13.77
CA MET A 21 32.30 22.37 12.96
C MET A 21 32.37 22.04 11.47
N ILE A 22 33.57 21.70 10.95
CA ILE A 22 33.73 21.30 9.56
C ILE A 22 33.02 19.97 9.29
N VAL A 23 33.14 19.00 10.20
CA VAL A 23 32.46 17.70 10.05
C VAL A 23 30.94 17.88 10.03
N VAL A 24 30.39 18.67 10.95
CA VAL A 24 28.95 18.95 11.00
C VAL A 24 28.49 19.68 9.73
N MET A 25 29.29 20.61 9.20
CA MET A 25 29.00 21.31 7.95
C MET A 25 28.90 20.33 6.77
N VAL A 26 29.87 19.44 6.61
CA VAL A 26 29.89 18.47 5.51
C VAL A 26 28.71 17.50 5.62
N ILE A 27 28.43 16.99 6.83
CA ILE A 27 27.26 16.11 7.08
C ILE A 27 25.96 16.86 6.76
N GLY A 28 25.85 18.14 7.11
CA GLY A 28 24.67 18.96 6.82
C GLY A 28 24.36 19.06 5.32
N VAL A 29 25.38 19.27 4.49
CA VAL A 29 25.22 19.32 3.03
C VAL A 29 24.77 17.95 2.49
N LEU A 30 25.44 16.87 2.89
CA LEU A 30 25.09 15.51 2.44
C LEU A 30 23.67 15.10 2.87
N ALA A 31 23.28 15.42 4.10
CA ALA A 31 21.96 15.09 4.64
C ALA A 31 20.83 15.81 3.87
N SER A 32 21.04 17.04 3.42
CA SER A 32 20.02 17.82 2.68
C SER A 32 19.58 17.14 1.38
N VAL A 33 20.49 16.43 0.71
CA VAL A 33 20.21 15.70 -0.55
C VAL A 33 19.77 14.25 -0.26
N ALA A 34 20.37 13.61 0.74
CA ALA A 34 20.10 12.21 1.05
C ALA A 34 18.74 11.98 1.73
N LEU A 35 18.32 12.89 2.63
CA LEU A 35 17.12 12.69 3.44
C LEU A 35 15.83 12.61 2.62
N PRO A 36 15.56 13.49 1.62
CA PRO A 36 14.35 13.40 0.82
C PRO A 36 14.26 12.11 -0.01
N ALA A 37 15.40 11.64 -0.54
CA ALA A 37 15.49 10.40 -1.28
C ALA A 37 15.23 9.18 -0.37
N TYR A 38 15.83 9.18 0.83
CA TYR A 38 15.62 8.13 1.82
C TYR A 38 14.16 8.06 2.29
N GLN A 39 13.52 9.20 2.54
CA GLN A 39 12.10 9.25 2.87
C GLN A 39 11.22 8.63 1.77
N THR A 40 11.51 8.92 0.50
CA THR A 40 10.79 8.32 -0.63
C THR A 40 10.98 6.80 -0.70
N TYR A 41 12.19 6.31 -0.43
CA TYR A 41 12.47 4.87 -0.36
C TYR A 41 11.65 4.19 0.74
N VAL A 42 11.65 4.74 1.96
CA VAL A 42 10.86 4.22 3.08
C VAL A 42 9.36 4.24 2.75
N LYS A 43 8.85 5.32 2.16
CA LYS A 43 7.45 5.42 1.73
C LYS A 43 7.07 4.34 0.70
N ARG A 44 7.93 4.07 -0.28
CA ARG A 44 7.73 2.97 -1.25
C ARG A 44 7.67 1.61 -0.55
N GLY A 45 8.54 1.37 0.44
CA GLY A 45 8.51 0.15 1.25
C GLY A 45 7.17 -0.04 1.97
N ARG A 46 6.64 1.03 2.55
CA ARG A 46 5.30 1.01 3.18
C ARG A 46 4.18 0.72 2.19
N VAL A 47 4.27 1.24 0.96
CA VAL A 47 3.31 0.95 -0.11
C VAL A 47 3.32 -0.53 -0.46
N THR A 48 4.50 -1.14 -0.61
CA THR A 48 4.62 -2.58 -0.89
C THR A 48 4.11 -3.45 0.25
N GLU A 49 4.34 -3.03 1.50
CA GLU A 49 3.80 -3.72 2.68
C GLU A 49 2.27 -3.66 2.71
N GLY A 50 1.67 -2.51 2.46
CA GLY A 50 0.21 -2.39 2.40
C GLY A 50 -0.43 -3.19 1.27
N MET A 51 0.24 -3.29 0.12
CA MET A 51 -0.19 -4.19 -0.96
C MET A 51 -0.13 -5.67 -0.57
N LEU A 52 0.86 -6.06 0.25
CA LEU A 52 0.94 -7.42 0.79
C LEU A 52 -0.23 -7.70 1.75
N GLN A 53 -0.64 -6.71 2.56
CA GLN A 53 -1.81 -6.83 3.43
C GLN A 53 -3.12 -6.98 2.63
N ALA A 54 -3.18 -6.47 1.40
CA ALA A 54 -4.31 -6.67 0.49
C ALA A 54 -4.39 -8.07 -0.15
N ALA A 55 -3.43 -8.97 0.12
CA ALA A 55 -3.44 -10.32 -0.43
C ALA A 55 -4.69 -11.12 0.00
N LEU A 56 -5.13 -10.97 1.26
CA LEU A 56 -6.35 -11.61 1.76
C LEU A 56 -7.61 -11.10 1.04
N ALA A 57 -7.64 -9.80 0.70
CA ALA A 57 -8.75 -9.25 -0.09
C ALA A 57 -8.78 -9.86 -1.49
N LYS A 58 -7.62 -9.95 -2.17
CA LYS A 58 -7.53 -10.59 -3.49
C LYS A 58 -8.01 -12.04 -3.46
N GLN A 59 -7.64 -12.77 -2.41
CA GLN A 59 -8.09 -14.15 -2.23
C GLN A 59 -9.60 -14.23 -2.04
N ASN A 60 -10.19 -13.34 -1.24
CA ASN A 60 -11.64 -13.30 -1.05
C ASN A 60 -12.39 -13.06 -2.37
N VAL A 61 -11.95 -12.08 -3.16
CA VAL A 61 -12.53 -11.80 -4.48
C VAL A 61 -12.42 -13.03 -5.39
N ALA A 62 -11.26 -13.70 -5.41
CA ALA A 62 -11.08 -14.91 -6.19
C ALA A 62 -12.03 -16.04 -5.75
N ASP A 63 -12.17 -16.26 -4.44
CA ASP A 63 -13.04 -17.31 -3.91
C ASP A 63 -14.50 -17.08 -4.31
N VAL A 64 -15.00 -15.84 -4.22
CA VAL A 64 -16.37 -15.50 -4.66
C VAL A 64 -16.50 -15.64 -6.18
N PHE A 65 -15.51 -15.16 -6.94
CA PHE A 65 -15.50 -15.27 -8.41
C PHE A 65 -15.63 -16.72 -8.89
N PHE A 66 -14.86 -17.64 -8.31
CA PHE A 66 -14.88 -19.05 -8.71
C PHE A 66 -16.11 -19.81 -8.19
N LYS A 67 -16.67 -19.40 -7.05
CA LYS A 67 -17.92 -19.98 -6.51
C LYS A 67 -19.14 -19.56 -7.32
N GLY A 68 -19.14 -18.34 -7.85
CA GLY A 68 -20.34 -17.74 -8.42
C GLY A 68 -21.33 -17.33 -7.32
N SER A 69 -22.48 -16.81 -7.73
CA SER A 69 -23.58 -16.51 -6.82
C SER A 69 -24.90 -17.05 -7.33
N LEU A 70 -25.65 -17.72 -6.44
CA LEU A 70 -26.97 -18.31 -6.73
C LEU A 70 -28.13 -17.47 -6.20
N HIS A 71 -27.86 -16.40 -5.46
CA HIS A 71 -28.86 -15.45 -4.96
C HIS A 71 -28.27 -14.05 -4.89
N PRO A 72 -29.08 -12.98 -4.93
CA PRO A 72 -28.59 -11.64 -4.65
C PRO A 72 -27.98 -11.56 -3.24
N ASP A 73 -26.86 -10.86 -3.12
CA ASP A 73 -26.15 -10.64 -1.85
C ASP A 73 -25.57 -9.23 -1.85
N SER A 74 -25.95 -8.38 -0.90
CA SER A 74 -25.40 -7.03 -0.84
C SER A 74 -23.88 -7.01 -0.57
N GLU A 75 -23.34 -8.09 -0.01
CA GLU A 75 -21.91 -8.18 0.28
C GLU A 75 -21.05 -8.57 -0.94
N GLY A 76 -21.60 -9.34 -1.87
CA GLY A 76 -20.95 -9.72 -3.13
C GLY A 76 -19.50 -10.20 -2.95
N TYR A 77 -18.56 -9.58 -3.65
CA TYR A 77 -17.12 -9.91 -3.53
C TYR A 77 -16.51 -9.59 -2.16
N GLY A 78 -17.18 -8.79 -1.34
CA GLY A 78 -16.81 -8.50 0.05
C GLY A 78 -17.34 -9.51 1.06
N ALA A 79 -18.17 -10.47 0.65
CA ALA A 79 -18.76 -11.45 1.55
C ALA A 79 -17.68 -12.17 2.38
N THR A 80 -17.87 -12.19 3.71
CA THR A 80 -16.96 -12.80 4.70
C THR A 80 -15.55 -12.20 4.79
N TYR A 81 -15.25 -11.14 4.04
CA TYR A 81 -13.96 -10.47 4.13
C TYR A 81 -13.86 -9.69 5.44
N VAL A 82 -12.76 -9.91 6.15
CA VAL A 82 -12.38 -9.15 7.34
C VAL A 82 -11.08 -8.42 7.01
N PRO A 83 -11.09 -7.09 6.82
CA PRO A 83 -9.85 -6.35 6.63
C PRO A 83 -8.94 -6.47 7.85
N PRO A 84 -7.62 -6.42 7.62
CA PRO A 84 -6.65 -6.45 8.70
C PRO A 84 -6.89 -5.27 9.64
N THR A 85 -6.64 -5.49 10.94
CA THR A 85 -6.65 -4.42 11.94
C THR A 85 -5.63 -3.34 11.60
N ALA A 86 -5.86 -2.13 12.12
CA ALA A 86 -5.05 -0.95 11.83
C ALA A 86 -3.55 -1.19 11.86
N SER A 87 -2.93 -1.01 10.70
CA SER A 87 -1.47 -0.91 10.56
C SER A 87 -1.09 0.54 10.31
N ASP A 88 0.09 0.91 10.78
CA ASP A 88 0.70 2.23 10.57
C ASP A 88 0.81 2.64 9.09
N ASN A 89 0.70 1.68 8.18
CA ASN A 89 0.98 1.84 6.76
C ASN A 89 -0.31 1.93 5.94
N VAL A 90 -1.33 1.13 6.25
CA VAL A 90 -2.57 1.05 5.45
C VAL A 90 -3.68 1.91 6.06
N LEU A 91 -3.84 1.92 7.38
CA LEU A 91 -4.97 2.63 7.99
C LEU A 91 -4.53 3.96 8.61
N GLY A 92 -5.39 4.98 8.52
CA GLY A 92 -5.41 6.05 9.52
C GLY A 92 -5.83 5.46 10.87
N LEU A 93 -5.33 5.98 11.99
CA LEU A 93 -5.74 5.53 13.32
C LEU A 93 -7.22 5.88 13.55
N THR A 94 -8.12 4.96 13.24
CA THR A 94 -9.51 4.99 13.69
C THR A 94 -9.93 3.61 14.20
N THR A 95 -10.75 3.65 15.25
CA THR A 95 -11.08 2.54 16.12
C THR A 95 -12.21 1.67 15.56
N ALA A 96 -12.01 0.36 15.74
CA ALA A 96 -12.97 -0.74 15.64
C ALA A 96 -13.19 -1.36 14.25
N ALA A 97 -12.74 -2.60 14.13
CA ALA A 97 -13.34 -3.59 13.23
C ALA A 97 -14.81 -3.80 13.65
N PRO A 98 -15.83 -3.50 12.83
CA PRO A 98 -17.19 -3.94 13.12
C PRO A 98 -17.25 -5.48 13.15
N PRO A 99 -18.10 -6.08 14.01
CA PRO A 99 -18.16 -7.53 14.24
C PRO A 99 -18.68 -8.37 13.04
N SER A 100 -19.01 -7.70 11.94
CA SER A 100 -19.42 -8.27 10.66
C SER A 100 -19.20 -7.15 9.65
N TYR A 101 -18.20 -7.28 8.79
CA TYR A 101 -17.95 -6.25 7.79
C TYR A 101 -19.09 -6.26 6.78
N LEU A 102 -19.90 -5.19 6.82
CA LEU A 102 -20.72 -4.78 5.69
C LEU A 102 -19.85 -3.82 4.88
N ASN A 103 -19.64 -4.13 3.60
CA ASN A 103 -18.87 -3.36 2.62
C ASN A 103 -19.42 -1.95 2.28
N SER A 104 -20.26 -1.36 3.14
CA SER A 104 -20.84 -0.04 2.94
C SER A 104 -19.79 1.05 3.18
N ALA A 105 -19.70 2.01 2.25
CA ALA A 105 -18.69 3.07 2.17
C ALA A 105 -18.47 3.89 3.46
N THR A 106 -19.45 3.89 4.37
CA THR A 106 -19.46 4.68 5.61
C THR A 106 -18.77 4.01 6.79
N ALA A 107 -18.59 2.69 6.80
CA ALA A 107 -18.11 1.95 7.99
C ALA A 107 -16.58 1.80 8.05
N VAL A 108 -15.87 2.02 6.93
CA VAL A 108 -14.47 1.61 6.77
C VAL A 108 -13.66 2.56 5.87
N ALA A 109 -13.88 3.88 6.00
CA ALA A 109 -13.20 4.87 5.15
C ALA A 109 -11.67 4.71 5.17
N ASP A 110 -11.13 4.25 6.30
CA ASP A 110 -9.71 4.11 6.55
C ASP A 110 -9.13 2.71 6.28
N ALA A 111 -9.90 1.72 5.78
CA ALA A 111 -9.36 0.38 5.49
C ALA A 111 -9.46 -0.17 4.08
N ILE A 112 -8.70 -1.26 3.88
CA ILE A 112 -8.75 -2.04 2.66
C ILE A 112 -10.20 -2.47 2.47
N ARG A 113 -10.82 -2.00 1.39
CA ARG A 113 -12.20 -2.32 1.05
C ARG A 113 -12.25 -3.10 -0.24
N ILE A 114 -13.26 -3.94 -0.35
CA ILE A 114 -13.63 -4.61 -1.60
C ILE A 114 -14.97 -4.02 -2.03
N ASP A 115 -15.07 -3.57 -3.27
CA ASP A 115 -16.33 -3.17 -3.85
C ASP A 115 -17.25 -4.41 -4.04
N PRO A 116 -18.48 -4.40 -3.49
CA PRO A 116 -19.41 -5.54 -3.55
C PRO A 116 -19.60 -6.09 -4.96
N ALA A 117 -19.82 -5.18 -5.90
CA ALA A 117 -20.30 -5.51 -7.23
C ALA A 117 -19.14 -5.94 -8.13
N THR A 118 -18.01 -5.24 -8.07
CA THR A 118 -16.92 -5.41 -9.04
C THR A 118 -15.68 -6.11 -8.50
N GLY A 119 -15.54 -6.21 -7.17
CA GLY A 119 -14.36 -6.77 -6.53
C GLY A 119 -13.15 -5.83 -6.58
N GLU A 120 -13.33 -4.56 -6.97
CA GLU A 120 -12.29 -3.55 -6.89
C GLU A 120 -11.80 -3.40 -5.45
N ILE A 121 -10.48 -3.50 -5.25
CA ILE A 121 -9.88 -3.33 -3.93
C ILE A 121 -9.32 -1.91 -3.82
N THR A 122 -9.83 -1.13 -2.87
CA THR A 122 -9.23 0.16 -2.51
C THR A 122 -8.29 -0.04 -1.34
N ILE A 123 -7.04 0.38 -1.50
CA ILE A 123 -6.01 0.38 -0.45
C ILE A 123 -5.75 1.84 -0.06
N PRO A 124 -6.35 2.34 1.03
CA PRO A 124 -5.87 3.57 1.64
C PRO A 124 -4.48 3.33 2.25
N PHE A 125 -3.67 4.38 2.34
CA PHE A 125 -2.43 4.40 3.10
C PHE A 125 -2.51 5.48 4.18
N SER A 126 -1.75 5.35 5.26
CA SER A 126 -1.73 6.39 6.29
C SER A 126 -1.07 7.70 5.79
N THR A 127 -1.27 8.77 6.55
CA THR A 127 -0.62 10.07 6.30
C THR A 127 0.91 10.02 6.40
N LYS A 128 1.47 8.93 6.93
CA LYS A 128 2.91 8.68 6.95
C LYS A 128 3.45 8.33 5.55
N VAL A 129 2.60 7.89 4.62
CA VAL A 129 2.95 7.64 3.22
C VAL A 129 2.75 8.92 2.42
N GLU A 130 1.53 9.44 2.41
CA GLU A 130 1.16 10.67 1.69
C GLU A 130 -0.10 11.28 2.31
N SER A 131 -0.38 12.57 2.02
CA SER A 131 -1.58 13.24 2.54
C SER A 131 -2.89 12.48 2.24
N ALA A 132 -3.91 12.65 3.08
CA ALA A 132 -5.17 11.89 3.05
C ALA A 132 -5.99 11.99 1.73
N GLY A 133 -5.64 12.92 0.83
CA GLY A 133 -6.24 13.02 -0.51
C GLY A 133 -5.38 12.43 -1.63
N ALA A 134 -4.17 11.95 -1.32
CA ALA A 134 -3.17 11.48 -2.28
C ALA A 134 -2.52 10.15 -1.83
N ASN A 135 -3.27 9.32 -1.12
CA ASN A 135 -2.81 8.13 -0.41
C ASN A 135 -3.62 6.87 -0.80
N ILE A 136 -4.32 6.86 -1.93
CA ILE A 136 -5.16 5.73 -2.35
C ILE A 136 -4.54 5.01 -3.55
N LEU A 137 -4.36 3.70 -3.42
CA LEU A 137 -4.02 2.79 -4.53
C LEU A 137 -5.19 1.84 -4.77
N VAL A 138 -5.43 1.50 -6.04
CA VAL A 138 -6.58 0.67 -6.42
C VAL A 138 -6.09 -0.57 -7.16
N LEU A 139 -6.68 -1.73 -6.82
CA LEU A 139 -6.50 -2.98 -7.54
C LEU A 139 -7.82 -3.37 -8.19
N ILE A 140 -7.80 -3.50 -9.50
CA ILE A 140 -9.00 -3.75 -10.30
C ILE A 140 -8.90 -5.18 -10.83
N PRO A 141 -9.79 -6.10 -10.41
CA PRO A 141 -9.85 -7.41 -11.02
C PRO A 141 -10.47 -7.29 -12.41
N TYR A 142 -10.03 -8.14 -13.33
CA TYR A 142 -10.57 -8.19 -14.68
C TYR A 142 -10.43 -9.59 -15.27
N VAL A 143 -11.23 -9.87 -16.29
CA VAL A 143 -11.07 -11.04 -17.17
C VAL A 143 -10.74 -10.59 -18.59
N GLY A 144 -10.36 -11.52 -19.47
CA GLY A 144 -10.00 -11.22 -20.85
C GLY A 144 -8.52 -10.94 -21.09
N GLY A 145 -8.23 -10.50 -22.32
CA GLY A 145 -6.88 -10.23 -22.82
C GLY A 145 -6.44 -8.77 -22.62
N ALA A 146 -5.16 -8.50 -22.80
CA ALA A 146 -4.65 -7.13 -22.77
C ALA A 146 -5.33 -6.28 -23.88
N GLY A 147 -5.85 -5.11 -23.52
CA GLY A 147 -6.61 -4.23 -24.43
C GLY A 147 -8.05 -4.66 -24.70
N ALA A 148 -8.50 -5.77 -24.11
CA ALA A 148 -9.87 -6.26 -24.14
C ALA A 148 -10.29 -6.69 -22.73
N GLU A 149 -9.80 -5.96 -21.72
CA GLU A 149 -10.12 -6.25 -20.32
C GLU A 149 -11.61 -6.01 -20.06
N VAL A 150 -12.25 -6.96 -19.40
CA VAL A 150 -13.66 -6.89 -19.03
C VAL A 150 -13.78 -6.90 -17.51
N ALA A 151 -14.66 -6.06 -16.99
CA ALA A 151 -14.99 -6.06 -15.57
C ALA A 151 -15.55 -7.42 -15.15
N LEU A 152 -15.42 -7.74 -13.87
CA LEU A 152 -16.05 -8.93 -13.30
C LEU A 152 -17.59 -8.81 -13.38
N PRO A 153 -18.32 -9.95 -13.38
CA PRO A 153 -19.76 -9.95 -13.19
C PRO A 153 -20.14 -9.31 -11.85
N ASP A 154 -21.30 -8.65 -11.80
CA ASP A 154 -21.84 -8.06 -10.58
C ASP A 154 -22.15 -9.14 -9.55
N ALA A 155 -21.30 -9.26 -8.52
CA ALA A 155 -21.49 -10.26 -7.46
C ALA A 155 -22.62 -9.92 -6.49
N THR A 156 -23.23 -8.74 -6.58
CA THR A 156 -24.45 -8.47 -5.80
C THR A 156 -25.69 -9.14 -6.35
N GLN A 157 -25.59 -9.63 -7.58
CA GLN A 157 -26.63 -10.35 -8.29
C GLN A 157 -26.24 -11.82 -8.47
N ILE A 158 -27.17 -12.60 -9.04
CA ILE A 158 -26.89 -13.96 -9.45
C ILE A 158 -25.91 -13.93 -10.62
N PHE A 159 -24.80 -14.67 -10.51
CA PHE A 159 -23.86 -14.83 -11.61
C PHE A 159 -23.26 -16.23 -11.61
N ALA A 160 -23.04 -16.77 -12.81
CA ALA A 160 -22.32 -18.02 -12.99
C ALA A 160 -20.81 -17.75 -13.02
N PRO A 161 -19.98 -18.65 -12.45
CA PRO A 161 -18.53 -18.53 -12.52
C PRO A 161 -18.05 -18.42 -13.97
N PRO A 162 -17.29 -17.36 -14.33
CA PRO A 162 -16.71 -17.26 -15.67
C PRO A 162 -15.63 -18.33 -15.91
N SER A 163 -15.50 -18.79 -17.16
CA SER A 163 -14.46 -19.76 -17.55
C SER A 163 -13.06 -19.14 -17.69
N ASP A 164 -12.99 -17.82 -17.84
CA ASP A 164 -11.74 -17.08 -17.97
C ASP A 164 -11.04 -16.90 -16.62
N GLY A 165 -9.71 -16.95 -16.64
CA GLY A 165 -8.91 -16.66 -15.46
C GLY A 165 -8.97 -15.19 -15.08
N MET A 166 -9.30 -14.91 -13.81
CA MET A 166 -9.24 -13.57 -13.24
C MET A 166 -7.79 -13.08 -13.13
N LYS A 167 -7.57 -11.82 -13.52
CA LYS A 167 -6.29 -11.10 -13.45
C LYS A 167 -6.47 -9.81 -12.65
N TRP A 168 -5.37 -9.19 -12.26
CA TRP A 168 -5.36 -7.95 -11.48
C TRP A 168 -4.61 -6.85 -12.21
N LYS A 169 -5.18 -5.64 -12.23
CA LYS A 169 -4.50 -4.42 -12.63
C LYS A 169 -4.34 -3.52 -11.43
N CYS A 170 -3.12 -3.07 -11.16
CA CYS A 170 -2.87 -2.07 -10.13
C CYS A 170 -2.88 -0.67 -10.76
N ARG A 171 -3.45 0.33 -10.07
CA ARG A 171 -3.42 1.72 -10.53
C ARG A 171 -3.12 2.70 -9.40
N ALA A 172 -2.15 3.55 -9.67
CA ALA A 172 -1.84 4.76 -8.94
C ALA A 172 -2.32 6.00 -9.72
N ALA A 173 -2.23 7.19 -9.11
CA ALA A 173 -2.59 8.44 -9.76
C ALA A 173 -1.76 8.66 -11.03
N GLY A 174 -2.44 8.97 -12.12
CA GLY A 174 -1.82 9.22 -13.42
C GLY A 174 -1.29 7.96 -14.12
N ALA A 175 -1.74 6.76 -13.74
CA ALA A 175 -1.30 5.52 -14.38
C ALA A 175 -1.58 5.56 -15.90
N THR A 176 -0.54 5.35 -16.71
CA THR A 176 -0.58 5.59 -18.17
C THR A 176 -0.79 4.34 -19.01
N SER A 177 -0.67 3.15 -18.42
CA SER A 177 -0.89 1.90 -19.14
C SER A 177 -2.35 1.76 -19.58
N GLY A 178 -2.55 1.37 -20.84
CA GLY A 178 -3.88 1.12 -21.41
C GLY A 178 -4.61 0.06 -20.58
N PHE A 179 -5.87 0.35 -20.26
CA PHE A 179 -6.73 -0.53 -19.47
C PHE A 179 -8.18 -0.20 -19.77
N ALA A 180 -8.96 -1.19 -20.20
CA ALA A 180 -10.32 -0.98 -20.67
C ALA A 180 -11.36 -0.84 -19.54
N VAL A 181 -11.08 -1.34 -18.33
CA VAL A 181 -12.00 -1.24 -17.19
C VAL A 181 -11.80 0.07 -16.44
N THR A 182 -12.85 0.87 -16.33
CA THR A 182 -12.82 2.12 -15.57
C THR A 182 -12.84 1.82 -14.07
N PRO A 183 -11.90 2.38 -13.27
CA PRO A 183 -11.96 2.24 -11.82
C PRO A 183 -13.19 2.95 -11.25
N ILE A 184 -13.79 2.36 -10.22
CA ILE A 184 -14.87 2.97 -9.43
C ILE A 184 -14.29 4.04 -8.51
N THR A 185 -13.19 3.70 -7.83
CA THR A 185 -12.47 4.60 -6.95
C THR A 185 -11.31 5.24 -7.69
N ALA A 186 -11.24 6.57 -7.67
CA ALA A 186 -10.11 7.26 -8.28
C ALA A 186 -8.82 6.97 -7.50
N PRO A 187 -7.76 6.42 -8.13
CA PRO A 187 -6.47 6.24 -7.47
C PRO A 187 -5.78 7.60 -7.31
N THR A 188 -5.30 7.90 -6.10
CA THR A 188 -4.72 9.21 -5.75
C THR A 188 -3.25 9.14 -5.33
N LEU A 189 -2.71 7.95 -5.08
CA LEU A 189 -1.31 7.75 -4.72
C LEU A 189 -0.39 8.21 -5.86
N PRO A 190 0.58 9.12 -5.64
CA PRO A 190 1.50 9.56 -6.67
C PRO A 190 2.28 8.39 -7.30
N ALA A 191 2.39 8.37 -8.64
CA ALA A 191 3.14 7.34 -9.38
C ALA A 191 4.59 7.16 -8.89
N ARG A 192 5.23 8.21 -8.37
CA ARG A 192 6.59 8.13 -7.79
C ARG A 192 6.66 7.23 -6.55
N LEU A 193 5.57 7.03 -5.82
CA LEU A 193 5.50 6.17 -4.63
C LEU A 193 5.00 4.76 -4.96
N ALA A 194 4.34 4.59 -6.10
CA ALA A 194 3.79 3.32 -6.51
C ALA A 194 4.84 2.36 -7.11
N PRO A 195 4.67 1.04 -6.99
CA PRO A 195 5.43 0.05 -7.76
C PRO A 195 5.30 0.25 -9.27
N ALA A 196 6.23 -0.29 -10.06
CA ALA A 196 6.24 -0.12 -11.51
C ALA A 196 4.93 -0.60 -12.16
N ASP A 197 4.39 -1.73 -11.70
CA ASP A 197 3.17 -2.34 -12.24
C ASP A 197 1.88 -1.52 -11.99
N CYS A 198 1.97 -0.48 -11.16
CA CYS A 198 0.87 0.39 -10.78
C CYS A 198 0.90 1.75 -11.49
N ARG A 199 1.92 2.05 -12.29
CA ARG A 199 2.13 3.35 -12.96
C ARG A 199 1.60 3.39 -14.41
#